data_AF-A0A8H7WJN6-F1
#
_entry.id   AF-A0A8H7WJN6-F1
#
_cell.length_a   1.000
_cell.length_b   1.000
_cell.length_c   1.000
_cell.angle_alpha   90.00
_cell.angle_beta   90.00
_cell.angle_gamma   90.00
#
_symmetry.space_group_name_H-M   'P 1'
#
loop_
_entity.id
_entity.type
_entity.pdbx_description
1 polymer ?
#
loop_
_entity_poly.entity_id
_entity_poly.type
_entity_poly.pdbx_seq_one_letter_code
_entity_poly.pdbx_strand_id
1 'polypeptide(L)'
;MSLAADLSEVYTEFHTNGPAQITKPIKESTADHAASFDFQKAIKAGDTLPPFKLSDAFGNDVAISTLLEKGPLLITFYRGEWCPFCNLALRALQNHLPQFEAKGVTLVAITCEVPKQALSTSEKNELKFPVLSDLGNKYAMELGLVFPMPEYMRPVFDGFGVDFKERNGDDSFVLPVPATLLVDQKGVVRNSFVEPEYHKRAEPETVLEWIDQL
;
A
#
# COMPACT_ATOMS: atom_id res chain seq x y z
N MET A 1 12.52 -2.87 -16.99
CA MET A 1 13.18 -2.06 -15.96
C MET A 1 12.67 -2.54 -14.61
N SER A 2 13.39 -2.30 -13.51
CA SER A 2 12.89 -2.70 -12.18
C SER A 2 11.79 -1.75 -11.71
N LEU A 3 10.97 -2.15 -10.73
CA LEU A 3 9.93 -1.28 -10.20
C LEU A 3 10.54 0.00 -9.60
N ALA A 4 11.67 -0.11 -8.88
CA ALA A 4 12.35 1.05 -8.32
C ALA A 4 12.85 2.02 -9.41
N ALA A 5 13.31 1.53 -10.56
CA ALA A 5 13.70 2.37 -11.68
C ALA A 5 12.50 3.16 -12.23
N ASP A 6 11.38 2.49 -12.50
CA ASP A 6 10.16 3.12 -13.01
C ASP A 6 9.60 4.15 -12.01
N LEU A 7 9.59 3.82 -10.71
CA LEU A 7 9.14 4.73 -9.66
C LEU A 7 10.08 5.95 -9.53
N SER A 8 11.39 5.73 -9.59
CA SER A 8 12.40 6.79 -9.52
C SER A 8 12.32 7.72 -10.73
N GLU A 9 12.04 7.19 -11.92
CA GLU A 9 11.84 7.98 -13.13
C GLU A 9 10.64 8.91 -12.98
N VAL A 10 9.47 8.38 -12.61
CA VAL A 10 8.26 9.18 -12.37
C VAL A 10 8.47 10.23 -11.28
N TYR A 11 9.14 9.87 -10.18
CA TYR A 11 9.45 10.81 -9.10
C TYR A 11 10.35 11.94 -9.59
N THR A 12 11.42 11.59 -10.30
CA THR A 12 12.42 12.56 -10.79
C THR A 12 11.82 13.50 -11.83
N GLU A 13 11.08 12.96 -12.81
CA GLU A 13 10.43 13.75 -13.85
C GLU A 13 9.44 14.75 -13.24
N PHE A 14 8.57 14.28 -12.34
CA PHE A 14 7.60 15.13 -11.66
C PHE A 14 8.28 16.26 -10.87
N HIS A 15 9.33 15.96 -10.12
CA HIS A 15 10.02 16.97 -9.31
C HIS A 15 10.98 17.88 -10.09
N THR A 16 11.34 17.50 -11.32
CA THR A 16 12.17 18.32 -12.21
C THR A 16 11.31 19.29 -13.03
N ASN A 17 10.18 18.79 -13.56
CA ASN A 17 9.35 19.52 -14.51
C ASN A 17 8.10 20.15 -13.87
N GLY A 18 7.69 19.67 -12.69
CA GLY A 18 6.49 20.12 -11.99
C GLY A 18 6.64 21.51 -11.36
N PRO A 19 5.54 22.27 -11.20
CA PRO A 19 5.60 23.60 -10.59
C PRO A 19 6.12 23.56 -9.15
N ALA A 20 7.02 24.47 -8.80
CA ALA A 20 7.66 24.50 -7.47
C ALA A 20 6.67 24.59 -6.31
N GLN A 21 5.55 25.31 -6.49
CA GLN A 21 4.49 25.42 -5.49
C GLN A 21 3.77 24.10 -5.18
N ILE A 22 3.89 23.11 -6.07
CA ILE A 22 3.34 21.75 -5.88
C ILE A 22 4.45 20.80 -5.43
N THR A 23 5.60 20.82 -6.10
CA THR A 23 6.67 19.86 -5.88
C THR A 23 7.40 20.07 -4.56
N LYS A 24 7.52 21.31 -4.07
CA LYS A 24 8.22 21.62 -2.82
C LYS A 24 7.47 21.10 -1.58
N PRO A 25 6.17 21.40 -1.36
CA PRO A 25 5.43 20.86 -0.22
C PRO A 25 5.43 19.33 -0.18
N ILE A 26 5.35 18.67 -1.35
CA ILE A 26 5.42 17.20 -1.44
C ILE A 26 6.79 16.68 -0.96
N LYS A 27 7.90 17.32 -1.35
CA LYS A 27 9.24 16.94 -0.88
C LYS A 27 9.39 17.16 0.63
N GLU A 28 8.91 18.29 1.14
CA GLU A 28 8.93 18.61 2.56
C GLU A 28 8.13 17.59 3.38
N SER A 29 6.88 17.34 2.99
CA SER A 29 6.03 16.31 3.59
C SER A 29 6.71 14.94 3.53
N THR A 30 7.28 14.54 2.39
CA THR A 30 8.00 13.24 2.29
C THR A 30 9.17 13.15 3.26
N ALA A 31 9.98 14.21 3.37
CA ALA A 31 11.12 14.24 4.30
C ALA A 31 10.66 14.22 5.76
N ASP A 32 9.61 14.96 6.09
CA ASP A 32 9.00 14.97 7.43
C ASP A 32 8.47 13.59 7.80
N HIS A 33 7.82 12.89 6.87
CA HIS A 33 7.33 11.53 7.09
C HIS A 33 8.50 10.58 7.38
N ALA A 34 9.54 10.61 6.55
CA ALA A 34 10.72 9.76 6.71
C ALA A 34 11.46 10.04 8.03
N ALA A 35 11.54 11.30 8.45
CA ALA A 35 12.24 11.69 9.66
C ALA A 35 11.45 11.39 10.95
N SER A 36 10.11 11.37 10.88
CA SER A 36 9.24 11.22 12.06
C SER A 36 8.64 9.82 12.23
N PHE A 37 8.78 8.94 11.23
CA PHE A 37 8.18 7.61 11.28
C PHE A 37 8.82 6.72 12.35
N ASP A 38 7.97 6.13 13.19
CA ASP A 38 8.38 5.28 14.31
C ASP A 38 8.41 3.80 13.91
N PHE A 39 9.54 3.36 13.36
CA PHE A 39 9.76 1.96 12.97
C PHE A 39 9.66 0.96 14.14
N GLN A 40 9.75 1.41 15.40
CA GLN A 40 9.63 0.50 16.54
C GLN A 40 8.17 0.05 16.75
N LYS A 41 7.22 0.92 16.43
CA LYS A 41 5.78 0.65 16.49
C LYS A 41 5.24 -0.03 15.25
N ALA A 42 5.92 0.08 14.13
CA ALA A 42 5.55 -0.60 12.90
C ALA A 42 5.69 -2.13 13.05
N ILE A 43 4.75 -2.86 12.44
CA ILE A 43 4.81 -4.32 12.29
C ILE A 43 6.13 -4.72 11.62
N LYS A 44 6.77 -5.78 12.15
CA LYS A 44 8.07 -6.28 11.66
C LYS A 44 8.12 -7.80 11.62
N ALA A 45 9.16 -8.33 10.99
CA ALA A 45 9.45 -9.76 11.00
C ALA A 45 9.48 -10.32 12.43
N GLY A 46 8.81 -11.45 12.63
CA GLY A 46 8.61 -12.11 13.92
C GLY A 46 7.28 -11.78 14.62
N ASP A 47 6.64 -10.67 14.26
CA ASP A 47 5.34 -10.29 14.84
C ASP A 47 4.22 -11.17 14.27
N THR A 48 3.17 -11.37 15.07
CA THR A 48 1.92 -12.02 14.60
C THR A 48 0.96 -10.94 14.12
N LEU A 49 0.36 -11.13 12.95
CA LEU A 49 -0.66 -10.20 12.48
C LEU A 49 -1.93 -10.28 13.35
N PRO A 50 -2.47 -9.13 13.80
CA PRO A 50 -3.79 -9.07 14.40
C PRO A 50 -4.86 -9.58 13.42
N PRO A 51 -5.94 -10.19 13.92
CA PRO A 51 -7.02 -10.64 13.05
C PRO A 51 -7.73 -9.44 12.41
N PHE A 52 -8.04 -9.52 11.11
CA PHE A 52 -8.88 -8.55 10.44
C PHE A 52 -10.05 -9.21 9.71
N LYS A 53 -11.10 -8.41 9.48
CA LYS A 53 -12.18 -8.67 8.54
C LYS A 53 -12.46 -7.37 7.79
N LEU A 54 -12.08 -7.32 6.51
CA LEU A 54 -12.17 -6.13 5.67
C LEU A 54 -13.06 -6.41 4.46
N SER A 55 -13.73 -5.39 3.94
CA SER A 55 -14.56 -5.55 2.73
C SER A 55 -13.69 -5.51 1.48
N ASP A 56 -13.94 -6.41 0.53
CA ASP A 56 -13.34 -6.36 -0.80
C ASP A 56 -14.02 -5.29 -1.68
N ALA A 57 -13.49 -5.11 -2.89
CA ALA A 57 -14.03 -4.22 -3.92
C ALA A 57 -15.51 -4.47 -4.30
N PHE A 58 -16.06 -5.65 -4.00
CA PHE A 58 -17.44 -6.05 -4.30
C PHE A 58 -18.35 -6.00 -3.06
N GLY A 59 -17.82 -5.58 -1.91
CA GLY A 59 -18.54 -5.49 -0.64
C GLY A 59 -18.64 -6.80 0.12
N ASN A 60 -17.90 -7.84 -0.27
CA ASN A 60 -17.82 -9.08 0.51
C ASN A 60 -16.81 -8.94 1.63
N ASP A 61 -17.10 -9.50 2.79
CA ASP A 61 -16.14 -9.53 3.88
C ASP A 61 -15.07 -10.62 3.66
N VAL A 62 -13.81 -10.23 3.78
CA VAL A 62 -12.63 -11.11 3.71
C VAL A 62 -11.94 -11.09 5.07
N ALA A 63 -11.82 -12.24 5.69
CA ALA A 63 -11.12 -12.41 6.96
C ALA A 63 -9.70 -12.94 6.73
N ILE A 64 -8.73 -12.53 7.55
CA ILE A 64 -7.36 -13.06 7.43
C ILE A 64 -7.31 -14.58 7.58
N SER A 65 -8.18 -15.17 8.41
CA SER A 65 -8.23 -16.62 8.62
C SER A 65 -8.57 -17.38 7.34
N THR A 66 -9.51 -16.88 6.54
CA THR A 66 -9.91 -17.54 5.27
C THR A 66 -8.84 -17.39 4.19
N LEU A 67 -7.98 -16.37 4.30
CA LEU A 67 -6.81 -16.21 3.46
C LEU A 67 -5.70 -17.19 3.88
N LEU A 68 -5.39 -17.27 5.18
CA LEU A 68 -4.35 -18.17 5.73
C LEU A 68 -4.68 -19.66 5.53
N GLU A 69 -5.96 -20.03 5.47
CA GLU A 69 -6.37 -21.40 5.10
C GLU A 69 -5.87 -21.82 3.71
N LYS A 70 -5.65 -20.87 2.79
CA LYS A 70 -5.17 -21.13 1.43
C LYS A 70 -3.64 -21.26 1.34
N GLY A 71 -2.91 -20.66 2.28
CA GLY A 71 -1.45 -20.65 2.29
C GLY A 71 -0.87 -19.37 2.90
N PRO A 72 0.44 -19.13 2.73
CA PRO A 72 1.08 -17.87 3.11
C PRO A 72 0.47 -16.66 2.39
N LEU A 73 0.56 -15.48 3.00
CA LEU A 73 -0.01 -14.24 2.48
C LEU A 73 1.07 -13.24 2.14
N LEU A 74 0.91 -12.60 0.99
CA LEU A 74 1.60 -11.38 0.63
C LEU A 74 0.61 -10.23 0.74
N ILE A 75 0.85 -9.30 1.66
CA ILE A 75 -0.04 -8.15 1.90
C ILE A 75 0.69 -6.88 1.46
N THR A 76 0.06 -6.06 0.62
CA THR A 76 0.57 -4.74 0.26
C THR A 76 -0.39 -3.62 0.68
N PHE A 77 0.12 -2.62 1.40
CA PHE A 77 -0.61 -1.41 1.77
C PHE A 77 -0.32 -0.30 0.76
N TYR A 78 -1.37 0.37 0.29
CA TYR A 78 -1.25 1.47 -0.66
C TYR A 78 -2.23 2.59 -0.37
N ARG A 79 -1.93 3.80 -0.87
CA ARG A 79 -2.65 5.04 -0.48
C ARG A 79 -3.98 5.26 -1.18
N GLY A 80 -4.12 4.73 -2.38
CA GLY A 80 -5.32 4.88 -3.19
C GLY A 80 -5.05 4.94 -4.69
N GLU A 81 -6.13 4.77 -5.47
CA GLU A 81 -6.13 4.71 -6.94
C GLU A 81 -5.58 5.98 -7.59
N TRP A 82 -5.76 7.14 -6.95
CA TRP A 82 -5.25 8.44 -7.42
C TRP A 82 -3.72 8.51 -7.45
N CYS A 83 -3.02 7.60 -6.77
CA CYS A 83 -1.58 7.64 -6.65
C CYS A 83 -0.88 6.90 -7.80
N PRO A 84 -0.10 7.58 -8.66
CA PRO A 84 0.60 6.92 -9.77
C PRO A 84 1.61 5.87 -9.30
N PHE A 85 2.32 6.13 -8.19
CA PHE A 85 3.27 5.19 -7.60
C PHE A 85 2.61 3.91 -7.07
N CYS A 86 1.36 4.02 -6.58
CA CYS A 86 0.59 2.85 -6.16
C CYS A 86 0.18 2.00 -7.36
N ASN A 87 -0.31 2.64 -8.43
CA ASN A 87 -0.70 1.93 -9.65
C ASN A 87 0.49 1.19 -10.29
N LEU A 88 1.68 1.79 -10.36
CA LEU A 88 2.89 1.12 -10.85
C LEU A 88 3.25 -0.10 -9.99
N ALA A 89 3.24 0.05 -8.66
CA ALA A 89 3.53 -1.04 -7.74
C ALA A 89 2.54 -2.21 -7.88
N LEU A 90 1.24 -1.91 -7.96
CA LEU A 90 0.18 -2.91 -8.11
C LEU A 90 0.29 -3.66 -9.44
N ARG A 91 0.61 -2.97 -10.55
CA ARG A 91 0.87 -3.63 -11.84
C ARG A 91 2.11 -4.52 -11.81
N ALA A 92 3.18 -4.07 -11.17
CA ALA A 92 4.38 -4.88 -11.01
C ALA A 92 4.09 -6.17 -10.22
N LEU A 93 3.31 -6.08 -9.15
CA LEU A 93 2.85 -7.26 -8.41
C LEU A 93 1.89 -8.14 -9.24
N GLN A 94 0.97 -7.54 -10.00
CA GLN A 94 0.07 -8.27 -10.91
C GLN A 94 0.83 -9.08 -11.98
N ASN A 95 1.92 -8.52 -12.52
CA ASN A 95 2.77 -9.21 -13.48
C ASN A 95 3.51 -10.42 -12.87
N HIS A 96 3.70 -10.43 -11.55
CA HIS A 96 4.33 -11.51 -10.79
C HIS A 96 3.34 -12.44 -10.09
N LEU A 97 2.03 -12.15 -10.18
CA LEU A 97 0.98 -12.92 -9.54
C LEU A 97 1.06 -14.42 -9.87
N PRO A 98 1.27 -14.86 -11.12
CA PRO A 98 1.37 -16.29 -11.42
C PRO A 98 2.52 -16.99 -10.67
N GLN A 99 3.64 -16.31 -10.45
CA GLN A 99 4.77 -16.85 -9.70
C GLN A 99 4.47 -16.97 -8.20
N PHE A 100 3.76 -15.99 -7.63
CA PHE A 100 3.29 -16.07 -6.24
C PHE A 100 2.28 -17.21 -6.06
N GLU A 101 1.31 -17.33 -6.96
CA GLU A 101 0.29 -18.38 -6.95
C GLU A 101 0.90 -19.77 -7.13
N ALA A 102 1.90 -19.92 -8.02
CA ALA A 102 2.62 -21.18 -8.22
C ALA A 102 3.37 -21.66 -6.95
N LYS A 103 3.67 -20.74 -6.03
CA LYS A 103 4.28 -21.02 -4.72
C LYS A 103 3.25 -21.12 -3.58
N GLY A 104 1.95 -21.09 -3.90
CA GLY A 104 0.86 -21.18 -2.93
C GLY A 104 0.64 -19.91 -2.12
N VAL A 105 1.22 -18.77 -2.53
CA VAL A 105 1.08 -17.49 -1.82
C VAL A 105 -0.12 -16.72 -2.36
N THR A 106 -0.99 -16.29 -1.47
CA THR A 106 -2.11 -15.41 -1.81
C THR A 106 -1.68 -13.95 -1.65
N LEU A 107 -1.74 -13.17 -2.73
CA LEU A 107 -1.54 -11.73 -2.69
C LEU A 107 -2.86 -11.02 -2.37
N VAL A 108 -2.81 -9.99 -1.52
CA VAL A 108 -3.90 -9.05 -1.24
C VAL A 108 -3.35 -7.63 -1.12
N ALA A 109 -4.10 -6.65 -1.63
CA ALA A 109 -3.82 -5.23 -1.44
C ALA A 109 -4.83 -4.61 -0.46
N ILE A 110 -4.37 -3.68 0.38
CA ILE A 110 -5.19 -2.97 1.37
C ILE A 110 -5.04 -1.46 1.17
N THR A 111 -6.16 -0.75 1.11
CA THR A 111 -6.25 0.71 0.97
C THR A 111 -7.18 1.31 2.04
N CYS A 112 -7.01 2.60 2.33
CA CYS A 112 -7.97 3.36 3.13
C CYS A 112 -9.21 3.78 2.33
N GLU A 113 -9.20 3.61 1.01
CA GLU A 113 -10.31 4.01 0.15
C GLU A 113 -11.52 3.09 0.32
N VAL A 114 -12.72 3.62 0.03
CA VAL A 114 -13.97 2.87 0.07
C VAL A 114 -14.04 1.82 -1.05
N PRO A 115 -14.90 0.77 -0.91
CA PRO A 115 -14.94 -0.33 -1.88
C PRO A 115 -15.12 0.07 -3.34
N LYS A 116 -15.84 1.16 -3.61
CA LYS A 116 -16.01 1.71 -4.97
C LYS A 116 -14.67 2.10 -5.61
N GLN A 117 -13.75 2.67 -4.84
CA GLN A 117 -12.43 3.10 -5.30
C GLN A 117 -11.46 1.92 -5.35
N ALA A 118 -11.59 0.95 -4.43
CA ALA A 118 -10.92 -0.34 -4.53
C ALA A 118 -11.29 -1.07 -5.83
N LEU A 119 -12.57 -1.10 -6.21
CA LEU A 119 -13.04 -1.66 -7.47
C LEU A 119 -12.44 -0.92 -8.68
N SER A 120 -12.45 0.42 -8.65
CA SER A 120 -11.81 1.20 -9.71
C SER A 120 -10.31 0.90 -9.83
N THR A 121 -9.61 0.70 -8.71
CA THR A 121 -8.20 0.26 -8.71
C THR A 121 -8.05 -1.08 -9.43
N SER A 122 -8.88 -2.06 -9.08
CA SER A 122 -8.85 -3.39 -9.67
C SER A 122 -9.11 -3.37 -11.16
N GLU A 123 -10.15 -2.65 -11.62
CA GLU A 123 -10.49 -2.56 -13.04
C GLU A 123 -9.41 -1.83 -13.85
N LYS A 124 -8.93 -0.68 -13.39
CA LYS A 124 -7.94 0.13 -14.12
C LYS A 124 -6.58 -0.54 -14.25
N ASN A 125 -6.23 -1.42 -13.31
CA ASN A 125 -4.95 -2.13 -13.31
C ASN A 125 -5.10 -3.62 -13.64
N GLU A 126 -6.31 -4.06 -14.03
CA GLU A 126 -6.64 -5.45 -14.36
C GLU A 126 -6.19 -6.45 -13.27
N LEU A 127 -6.40 -6.07 -12.01
CA LEU A 127 -5.94 -6.86 -10.87
C LEU A 127 -6.79 -8.11 -10.71
N LYS A 128 -6.13 -9.25 -10.56
CA LYS A 128 -6.73 -10.57 -10.33
C LYS A 128 -6.66 -11.00 -8.86
N PHE A 129 -5.96 -10.24 -8.03
CA PHE A 129 -5.91 -10.44 -6.59
C PHE A 129 -6.88 -9.48 -5.87
N PRO A 130 -7.36 -9.81 -4.65
CA PRO A 130 -8.32 -8.98 -3.95
C PRO A 130 -7.72 -7.65 -3.50
N VAL A 131 -8.53 -6.59 -3.61
CA VAL A 131 -8.26 -5.26 -3.05
C VAL A 131 -9.27 -5.02 -1.93
N LEU A 132 -8.77 -4.78 -0.72
CA LEU A 132 -9.54 -4.66 0.51
C LEU A 132 -9.56 -3.22 1.01
N SER A 133 -10.70 -2.79 1.56
CA SER A 133 -10.92 -1.46 2.11
C SER A 133 -10.81 -1.46 3.63
N ASP A 134 -9.76 -0.82 4.16
CA ASP A 134 -9.53 -0.53 5.57
C ASP A 134 -10.06 0.87 5.93
N LEU A 135 -11.39 0.98 6.04
CA LEU A 135 -12.07 2.25 6.27
C LEU A 135 -11.59 2.93 7.56
N GLY A 136 -11.14 4.18 7.44
CA GLY A 136 -10.56 4.94 8.54
C GLY A 136 -9.15 4.48 8.95
N ASN A 137 -8.46 3.68 8.10
CA ASN A 137 -7.12 3.14 8.37
C ASN A 137 -7.03 2.35 9.68
N LYS A 138 -8.10 1.69 10.13
CA LYS A 138 -8.14 1.07 11.47
C LYS A 138 -7.11 -0.03 11.62
N TYR A 139 -7.03 -0.91 10.63
CA TYR A 139 -6.06 -2.00 10.63
C TYR A 139 -4.64 -1.48 10.39
N ALA A 140 -4.45 -0.54 9.46
CA ALA A 140 -3.15 0.10 9.25
C ALA A 140 -2.65 0.82 10.52
N MET A 141 -3.54 1.47 11.30
CA MET A 141 -3.20 2.07 12.58
C MET A 141 -2.72 1.04 13.61
N GLU A 142 -3.40 -0.11 13.71
CA GLU A 142 -3.02 -1.19 14.61
C GLU A 142 -1.62 -1.75 14.30
N LEU A 143 -1.23 -1.73 13.02
CA LEU A 143 0.09 -2.14 12.55
C LEU A 143 1.16 -1.04 12.63
N GLY A 144 0.81 0.17 13.07
CA GLY A 144 1.72 1.33 13.06
C GLY A 144 2.08 1.83 11.66
N LEU A 145 1.22 1.59 10.66
CA LEU A 145 1.43 1.88 9.24
C LEU A 145 0.60 3.06 8.75
N VAL A 146 0.49 4.13 9.53
CA VAL A 146 -0.24 5.33 9.12
C VAL A 146 0.58 6.59 9.26
N PHE A 147 0.21 7.58 8.46
CA PHE A 147 0.74 8.92 8.56
C PHE A 147 -0.36 9.97 8.41
N PRO A 148 -0.56 10.86 9.41
CA PRO A 148 -1.46 12.01 9.28
C PRO A 148 -0.87 13.05 8.34
N MET A 149 -1.48 13.28 7.19
CA MET A 149 -0.97 14.25 6.22
C MET A 149 -0.98 15.67 6.82
N PRO A 150 0.07 16.48 6.63
CA PRO A 150 0.07 17.85 7.12
C PRO A 150 -0.99 18.68 6.41
N GLU A 151 -1.75 19.51 7.13
CA GLU A 151 -2.86 20.31 6.58
C GLU A 151 -2.46 21.19 5.37
N TYR A 152 -1.19 21.63 5.30
CA TYR A 152 -0.66 22.37 4.14
C TYR A 152 -0.67 21.58 2.83
N MET A 153 -0.86 20.26 2.89
CA MET A 153 -0.95 19.38 1.72
C MET A 153 -2.35 19.36 1.09
N ARG A 154 -3.40 19.83 1.79
CA ARG A 154 -4.76 19.84 1.22
C ARG A 154 -4.85 20.58 -0.10
N PRO A 155 -4.34 21.83 -0.24
CA PRO A 155 -4.39 22.54 -1.52
C PRO A 155 -3.63 21.83 -2.65
N VAL A 156 -2.59 21.05 -2.32
CA VAL A 156 -1.83 20.27 -3.30
C VAL A 156 -2.71 19.13 -3.84
N PHE A 157 -3.38 18.39 -2.96
CA PHE A 157 -4.28 17.30 -3.36
C PHE A 157 -5.56 17.79 -4.01
N ASP A 158 -6.11 18.92 -3.56
CA ASP A 158 -7.23 19.60 -4.23
C ASP A 158 -6.84 19.99 -5.66
N GLY A 159 -5.61 20.48 -5.85
CA GLY A 159 -5.04 20.77 -7.17
C GLY A 159 -4.90 19.54 -8.08
N PHE A 160 -4.81 18.34 -7.49
CA PHE A 160 -4.86 17.06 -8.20
C PHE A 160 -6.29 16.49 -8.34
N GLY A 161 -7.31 17.18 -7.80
CA GLY A 161 -8.70 16.71 -7.79
C GLY A 161 -8.94 15.51 -6.88
N VAL A 162 -8.15 15.35 -5.81
CA VAL A 162 -8.27 14.24 -4.86
C VAL A 162 -9.14 14.66 -3.67
N ASP A 163 -10.40 14.24 -3.68
CA ASP A 163 -11.32 14.39 -2.55
C ASP A 163 -11.16 13.21 -1.57
N PHE A 164 -10.41 13.39 -0.49
CA PHE A 164 -10.22 12.31 0.50
C PHE A 164 -11.50 11.91 1.22
N LYS A 165 -12.44 12.83 1.43
CA LYS A 165 -13.69 12.53 2.13
C LYS A 165 -14.58 11.62 1.30
N GLU A 166 -14.70 11.89 0.00
CA GLU A 166 -15.43 11.00 -0.91
C GLU A 166 -14.72 9.65 -1.04
N ARG A 167 -13.39 9.67 -1.16
CA ARG A 167 -12.61 8.46 -1.50
C ARG A 167 -12.37 7.53 -0.32
N ASN A 168 -12.18 8.05 0.89
CA ASN A 168 -11.92 7.26 2.09
C ASN A 168 -13.16 7.10 2.99
N GLY A 169 -14.19 7.92 2.76
CA GLY A 169 -15.40 7.93 3.59
C GLY A 169 -15.24 8.70 4.91
N ASP A 170 -14.11 9.37 5.12
CA ASP A 170 -13.82 10.22 6.27
C ASP A 170 -12.87 11.37 5.91
N ASP A 171 -12.79 12.38 6.78
CA ASP A 171 -11.96 13.57 6.59
C ASP A 171 -10.74 13.59 7.55
N SER A 172 -10.29 12.41 8.00
CA SER A 172 -9.15 12.28 8.92
C SER A 172 -7.85 12.77 8.30
N PHE A 173 -7.77 12.74 6.96
CA PHE A 173 -6.58 13.09 6.19
C PHE A 173 -5.35 12.27 6.59
N VAL A 174 -5.59 11.01 6.96
CA VAL A 174 -4.58 10.01 7.28
C VAL A 174 -4.43 9.05 6.10
N LEU A 175 -3.18 8.78 5.70
CA LEU A 175 -2.87 7.82 4.65
C LEU A 175 -2.03 6.66 5.19
N PRO A 176 -2.18 5.45 4.61
CA PRO A 176 -1.33 4.34 4.99
C PRO A 176 0.09 4.56 4.47
N VAL A 177 1.06 4.19 5.28
CA VAL A 177 2.46 4.07 4.87
C VAL A 177 2.56 2.85 3.94
N PRO A 178 3.16 3.00 2.74
CA PRO A 178 3.35 1.87 1.86
C PRO A 178 4.15 0.76 2.54
N ALA A 179 3.60 -0.44 2.50
CA ALA A 179 4.23 -1.60 3.10
C ALA A 179 3.97 -2.86 2.28
N THR A 180 4.90 -3.80 2.33
CA THR A 180 4.76 -5.15 1.80
C THR A 180 5.16 -6.15 2.87
N LEU A 181 4.25 -7.01 3.26
CA LEU A 181 4.43 -8.00 4.32
C LEU A 181 4.28 -9.40 3.74
N LEU A 182 5.26 -10.26 3.98
CA LEU A 182 5.13 -11.70 3.77
C LEU A 182 4.78 -12.36 5.09
N VAL A 183 3.69 -13.11 5.12
CA VAL A 183 3.11 -13.72 6.32
C VAL A 183 3.01 -15.20 6.08
N ASP A 184 3.50 -16.01 7.00
CA ASP A 184 3.34 -17.46 6.89
C ASP A 184 1.91 -17.92 7.22
N GLN A 185 1.65 -19.21 7.02
CA GLN A 185 0.33 -19.79 7.28
C GLN A 185 -0.11 -19.74 8.76
N LYS A 186 0.82 -19.49 9.70
CA LYS A 186 0.53 -19.33 11.13
C LYS A 186 0.19 -17.88 11.48
N GLY A 187 0.18 -16.97 10.50
CA GLY A 187 -0.07 -15.55 10.70
C GLY A 187 1.15 -14.77 11.19
N VAL A 188 2.36 -15.34 11.10
CA VAL A 188 3.60 -14.67 11.53
C VAL A 188 4.23 -13.95 10.35
N VAL A 189 4.56 -12.67 10.53
CA VAL A 189 5.29 -11.88 9.54
C VAL A 189 6.71 -12.44 9.42
N ARG A 190 7.07 -12.93 8.24
CA ARG A 190 8.41 -13.46 7.93
C ARG A 190 9.32 -12.38 7.37
N ASN A 191 8.77 -11.51 6.52
CA ASN A 191 9.50 -10.39 5.95
C ASN A 191 8.58 -9.17 5.89
N SER A 192 9.17 -7.99 6.01
CA SER A 192 8.47 -6.71 5.98
C SER A 192 9.32 -5.68 5.24
N PHE A 193 8.71 -4.97 4.29
CA PHE A 193 9.22 -3.73 3.72
C PHE A 193 8.25 -2.63 4.13
N VAL A 194 8.68 -1.69 4.98
CA VAL A 194 7.87 -0.55 5.42
C VAL A 194 8.65 0.71 5.07
N GLU A 195 8.02 1.63 4.32
CA GLU A 195 8.75 2.74 3.73
C GLU A 195 7.93 4.04 3.71
N PRO A 196 8.24 5.00 4.61
CA PRO A 196 7.57 6.29 4.69
C PRO A 196 7.71 7.14 3.42
N GLU A 197 8.81 6.96 2.67
CA GLU A 197 8.97 7.61 1.39
C GLU A 197 8.06 6.97 0.35
N TYR A 198 6.94 7.63 0.09
CA TYR A 198 5.81 7.02 -0.63
C TYR A 198 6.11 6.53 -2.06
N HIS A 199 7.26 6.85 -2.64
CA HIS A 199 7.66 6.47 -3.98
C HIS A 199 8.59 5.25 -4.02
N LYS A 200 8.99 4.70 -2.86
CA LYS A 200 9.82 3.50 -2.75
C LYS A 200 8.95 2.27 -2.41
N ARG A 201 9.27 1.12 -3.00
CA ARG A 201 8.49 -0.13 -2.88
C ARG A 201 9.44 -1.33 -2.84
N ALA A 202 8.98 -2.44 -2.26
CA ALA A 202 9.65 -3.72 -2.41
C ALA A 202 9.62 -4.15 -3.89
N GLU A 203 10.76 -4.59 -4.41
CA GLU A 203 10.84 -5.20 -5.74
C GLU A 203 10.11 -6.56 -5.75
N PRO A 204 9.31 -6.88 -6.77
CA PRO A 204 8.66 -8.19 -6.88
C PRO A 204 9.64 -9.36 -6.81
N GLU A 205 10.85 -9.20 -7.37
CA GLU A 205 11.91 -10.20 -7.34
C GLU A 205 12.42 -10.44 -5.91
N THR A 206 12.61 -9.37 -5.12
CA THR A 206 12.95 -9.52 -3.69
C THR A 206 11.83 -10.23 -2.92
N VAL A 207 10.57 -9.95 -3.26
CA VAL A 207 9.44 -10.65 -2.65
C VAL A 207 9.43 -12.14 -3.04
N LEU A 208 9.77 -12.50 -4.28
CA LEU A 208 9.94 -13.89 -4.68
C LEU A 208 11.04 -14.59 -3.89
N GLU A 209 12.19 -13.93 -3.69
CA GLU A 209 13.28 -14.46 -2.87
C GLU A 209 12.85 -14.70 -1.42
N TRP A 210 12.00 -13.84 -0.85
CA TRP A 210 11.43 -14.06 0.48
C TRP A 210 10.51 -15.29 0.51
N ILE A 211 9.67 -15.45 -0.51
CA ILE A 211 8.76 -16.60 -0.63
C ILE A 211 9.54 -17.91 -0.75
N ASP A 212 10.68 -17.89 -1.46
CA ASP A 212 11.56 -19.06 -1.60
C ASP A 212 12.23 -19.51 -0.29
N GLN A 213 12.16 -18.67 0.76
CA GLN A 213 12.73 -18.93 2.08
C GLN A 213 11.69 -19.32 3.15
N LEU A 214 10.40 -19.37 2.80
CA LEU A 214 9.31 -19.81 3.69
C LEU A 214 9.41 -21.30 4.05
#